data_AF-A0AAI9GA88-F1
#
_entry.id   AF-A0AAI9GA88-F1
#
_cell.length_a   1.000
_cell.length_b   1.000
_cell.length_c   1.000
_cell.angle_alpha   90.00
_cell.angle_beta   90.00
_cell.angle_gamma   90.00
#
_symmetry.space_group_name_H-M   'P 1'
#
loop_
_entity.id
_entity.type
_entity.pdbx_description
1 polymer ?
#
loop_
_entity_poly.entity_id
_entity_poly.type
_entity_poly.pdbx_seq_one_letter_code
_entity_poly.pdbx_strand_id
1 'polypeptide(L)'
;MKKYGLVLLGLLFISGCAPQNQNNNLQKQYADLANCQEDNITMPKQMPHSKKEFAEFLSKEALNASADQFVTQKRIEILQLVGWDNSVADAITTCGATRKSKLKEIGSNVFETMKANTKDTEERRALVEAYSSWEAYVTSQTPLAKQDFDSKVSYYKNM
;
A
#
# COMPACT_ATOMS: atom_id res chain seq x y z
N MET A 1 84.59 -3.57 -12.64
CA MET A 1 83.71 -3.17 -11.52
C MET A 1 82.30 -3.64 -11.84
N LYS A 2 81.67 -4.38 -10.90
CA LYS A 2 80.28 -4.84 -10.99
C LYS A 2 79.35 -3.72 -10.54
N LYS A 3 78.22 -3.53 -11.24
CA LYS A 3 76.83 -3.50 -10.70
C LYS A 3 75.88 -2.96 -11.80
N TYR A 4 75.14 -3.88 -12.40
CA TYR A 4 73.90 -3.60 -13.11
C TYR A 4 72.78 -3.44 -12.07
N GLY A 5 71.90 -2.46 -12.26
CA GLY A 5 70.64 -2.40 -11.53
C GLY A 5 70.06 -1.01 -11.42
N LEU A 6 69.07 -0.70 -12.26
CA LEU A 6 67.73 -0.34 -11.78
C LEU A 6 66.78 -0.30 -12.99
N VAL A 7 66.02 -1.37 -13.20
CA VAL A 7 64.84 -1.34 -14.07
C VAL A 7 63.68 -0.90 -13.20
N LEU A 8 63.24 0.35 -13.36
CA LEU A 8 62.00 0.85 -12.77
C LEU A 8 60.83 0.28 -13.57
N LEU A 9 60.33 -0.88 -13.16
CA LEU A 9 58.99 -1.32 -13.51
C LEU A 9 57.98 -0.39 -12.83
N GLY A 10 57.48 0.58 -13.59
CA GLY A 10 56.28 1.32 -13.22
C GLY A 10 55.10 0.37 -13.18
N LEU A 11 54.73 -0.09 -11.97
CA LEU A 11 53.41 -0.65 -11.72
C LEU A 11 52.38 0.45 -11.98
N LEU A 12 51.75 0.40 -13.15
CA LEU A 12 50.46 1.04 -13.37
C LEU A 12 49.48 0.39 -12.39
N PHE A 13 49.32 1.01 -11.22
CA PHE A 13 48.12 0.81 -10.41
C PHE A 13 46.96 1.35 -11.23
N ILE A 14 46.36 0.47 -12.02
CA ILE A 14 45.02 0.66 -12.55
C ILE A 14 44.15 0.67 -11.29
N SER A 15 43.88 1.87 -10.77
CA SER A 15 42.88 2.08 -9.75
C SER A 15 41.56 1.64 -10.37
N GLY A 16 41.18 0.38 -10.14
CA GLY A 16 39.84 -0.08 -10.40
C GLY A 16 38.87 0.90 -9.75
N CYS A 17 37.85 1.33 -10.49
CA CYS A 17 36.79 2.17 -9.97
C CYS A 17 36.26 1.51 -8.69
N ALA A 18 36.55 2.08 -7.53
CA ALA A 18 36.03 1.59 -6.25
C ALA A 18 34.49 1.72 -6.28
N PRO A 19 33.72 0.65 -6.03
CA PRO A 19 32.25 0.66 -6.08
C PRO A 19 31.65 1.28 -4.82
N GLN A 20 32.29 2.28 -4.23
CA GLN A 20 31.88 2.86 -2.96
C GLN A 20 30.62 3.74 -3.09
N ASN A 21 30.34 4.23 -4.31
CA ASN A 21 29.17 5.08 -4.59
C ASN A 21 27.91 4.29 -4.99
N GLN A 22 28.05 3.05 -5.49
CA GLN A 22 26.90 2.20 -5.85
C GLN A 22 26.21 1.62 -4.61
N ASN A 23 26.97 1.19 -3.60
CA ASN A 23 26.40 0.61 -2.38
C ASN A 23 25.54 1.61 -1.59
N ASN A 24 25.98 2.87 -1.46
CA ASN A 24 25.20 3.89 -0.76
C ASN A 24 23.88 4.22 -1.48
N ASN A 25 23.88 4.21 -2.82
CA ASN A 25 22.67 4.46 -3.59
C ASN A 25 21.68 3.29 -3.53
N LEU A 26 22.16 2.04 -3.57
CA LEU A 26 21.32 0.86 -3.46
C LEU A 26 20.70 0.75 -2.06
N GLN A 27 21.48 0.99 -1.01
CA GLN A 27 20.98 0.96 0.36
C GLN A 27 19.92 2.05 0.61
N LYS A 28 20.10 3.23 0.01
CA LYS A 28 19.08 4.29 0.03
C LYS A 28 17.81 3.87 -0.71
N GLN A 29 17.93 3.27 -1.89
CA GLN A 29 16.78 2.76 -2.64
C GLN A 29 16.02 1.68 -1.85
N TYR A 30 16.72 0.76 -1.19
CA TYR A 30 16.11 -0.24 -0.32
C TYR A 30 15.38 0.40 0.87
N ALA A 31 15.98 1.40 1.51
CA ALA A 31 15.33 2.13 2.59
C ALA A 31 14.05 2.85 2.11
N ASP A 32 14.09 3.50 0.93
CA ASP A 32 12.94 4.19 0.35
C ASP A 32 11.80 3.20 -0.01
N LEU A 33 12.15 2.02 -0.54
CA LEU A 33 11.18 0.96 -0.88
C LEU A 33 10.54 0.34 0.36
N ALA A 34 11.35 0.06 1.39
CA ALA A 34 10.91 -0.54 2.65
C ALA A 34 10.12 0.44 3.54
N ASN A 35 10.21 1.75 3.29
CA ASN A 35 9.58 2.75 4.14
C ASN A 35 8.04 2.65 4.11
N CYS A 36 7.44 2.32 5.26
CA CYS A 36 6.00 2.27 5.43
C CYS A 36 5.47 3.55 6.08
N GLN A 37 4.67 4.32 5.34
CA GLN A 37 4.03 5.53 5.88
C GLN A 37 2.67 5.18 6.51
N GLU A 38 2.67 4.35 7.55
CA GLU A 38 1.45 3.87 8.22
C GLU A 38 0.60 5.03 8.79
N ASP A 39 1.25 6.07 9.30
CA ASP A 39 0.63 7.23 9.97
C ASP A 39 -0.32 8.04 9.08
N ASN A 40 -0.31 7.80 7.77
CA ASN A 40 -1.13 8.54 6.81
C ASN A 40 -2.57 8.00 6.70
N ILE A 41 -2.88 6.81 7.25
CA ILE A 41 -4.25 6.28 7.29
C ILE A 41 -4.89 6.66 8.62
N THR A 42 -5.75 7.69 8.59
CA THR A 42 -6.38 8.24 9.78
C THR A 42 -7.90 8.10 9.72
N MET A 43 -8.52 8.05 10.90
CA MET A 43 -9.97 8.07 11.04
C MET A 43 -10.53 9.32 10.34
N PRO A 44 -11.70 9.24 9.66
CA PRO A 44 -12.32 10.42 9.09
C PRO A 44 -12.54 11.50 10.16
N LYS A 45 -12.22 12.76 9.81
CA LYS A 45 -12.39 13.91 10.71
C LYS A 45 -13.85 14.14 11.12
N GLN A 46 -14.77 13.73 10.25
CA GLN A 46 -16.20 13.79 10.48
C GLN A 46 -16.80 12.44 10.10
N MET A 47 -17.55 11.86 11.04
CA MET A 47 -18.24 10.61 10.81
C MET A 47 -19.39 10.86 9.81
N PRO A 48 -19.65 9.93 8.87
CA PRO A 48 -20.86 9.97 8.07
C PRO A 48 -22.12 10.00 8.95
N HIS A 49 -23.09 10.82 8.57
CA HIS A 49 -24.39 10.94 9.24
C HIS A 49 -25.57 10.63 8.31
N SER A 50 -25.31 10.39 7.02
CA SER A 50 -26.32 10.07 6.03
C SER A 50 -25.90 8.90 5.13
N LYS A 51 -26.90 8.27 4.47
CA LYS A 51 -26.68 7.19 3.49
C LYS A 51 -25.67 7.61 2.42
N LYS A 52 -25.83 8.83 1.91
CA LYS A 52 -24.97 9.42 0.89
C LYS A 52 -23.53 9.59 1.38
N GLU A 53 -23.35 10.17 2.56
CA GLU A 53 -22.01 10.35 3.15
C GLU A 53 -21.32 9.02 3.44
N PHE A 54 -22.07 8.01 3.89
CA PHE A 54 -21.49 6.68 4.13
C PHE A 54 -21.09 6.00 2.82
N ALA A 55 -21.92 6.09 1.78
CA ALA A 55 -21.58 5.59 0.45
C ALA A 55 -20.35 6.30 -0.16
N GLU A 56 -20.23 7.61 0.03
CA GLU A 56 -19.06 8.40 -0.39
C GLU A 56 -17.80 8.02 0.39
N PHE A 57 -17.93 7.78 1.70
CA PHE A 57 -16.86 7.25 2.54
C PHE A 57 -16.38 5.90 2.02
N LEU A 58 -17.27 4.91 1.82
CA LEU A 58 -16.90 3.59 1.31
C LEU A 58 -16.21 3.68 -0.07
N SER A 59 -16.72 4.52 -0.96
CA SER A 59 -16.15 4.74 -2.29
C SER A 59 -14.75 5.33 -2.23
N LYS A 60 -14.53 6.32 -1.36
CA LYS A 60 -13.22 6.94 -1.15
C LYS A 60 -12.23 5.94 -0.57
N GLU A 61 -12.63 5.18 0.44
CA GLU A 61 -11.74 4.20 1.06
C GLU A 61 -11.45 3.01 0.13
N ALA A 62 -12.38 2.64 -0.74
CA ALA A 62 -12.14 1.67 -1.82
C ALA A 62 -11.07 2.19 -2.81
N LEU A 63 -11.11 3.47 -3.18
CA LEU A 63 -10.08 4.09 -4.02
C LEU A 63 -8.71 4.13 -3.32
N ASN A 64 -8.68 4.48 -2.02
CA ASN A 64 -7.45 4.44 -1.22
C ASN A 64 -6.84 3.05 -1.18
N ALA A 65 -7.66 2.00 -0.97
CA ALA A 65 -7.21 0.62 -1.02
C ALA A 65 -6.57 0.27 -2.37
N SER A 66 -7.15 0.73 -3.49
CA SER A 66 -6.61 0.49 -4.83
C SER A 66 -5.30 1.22 -5.07
N ALA A 67 -5.17 2.46 -4.59
CA ALA A 67 -3.92 3.20 -4.65
C ALA A 67 -2.82 2.50 -3.83
N ASP A 68 -3.13 2.04 -2.63
CA ASP A 68 -2.19 1.31 -1.77
C ASP A 68 -1.71 0.00 -2.40
N GLN A 69 -2.64 -0.76 -3.01
CA GLN A 69 -2.30 -1.98 -3.74
C GLN A 69 -1.38 -1.67 -4.93
N PHE A 70 -1.69 -0.63 -5.70
CA PHE A 70 -0.86 -0.20 -6.82
C PHE A 70 0.55 0.21 -6.38
N VAL A 71 0.66 1.02 -5.32
CA VAL A 71 1.97 1.44 -4.77
C VAL A 71 2.77 0.23 -4.28
N THR A 72 2.12 -0.71 -3.58
CA THR A 72 2.76 -1.95 -3.11
C THR A 72 3.31 -2.76 -4.29
N GLN A 73 2.49 -2.97 -5.32
CA GLN A 73 2.90 -3.67 -6.55
C GLN A 73 4.07 -2.97 -7.24
N LYS A 74 4.00 -1.64 -7.40
CA LYS A 74 5.08 -0.86 -8.01
C LYS A 74 6.39 -0.95 -7.24
N ARG A 75 6.35 -0.96 -5.90
CA ARG A 75 7.55 -1.14 -5.08
C ARG A 75 8.18 -2.52 -5.29
N ILE A 76 7.36 -3.58 -5.39
CA ILE A 76 7.86 -4.93 -5.72
C ILE A 76 8.45 -4.98 -7.13
N GLU A 77 7.79 -4.38 -8.12
CA GLU A 77 8.33 -4.28 -9.49
C GLU A 77 9.68 -3.54 -9.51
N ILE A 78 9.80 -2.43 -8.80
CA ILE A 78 11.07 -1.69 -8.69
C ILE A 78 12.14 -2.56 -8.02
N LEU A 79 11.81 -3.26 -6.93
CA LEU A 79 12.73 -4.17 -6.24
C LEU A 79 13.27 -5.25 -7.19
N GLN A 80 12.42 -5.83 -8.04
CA GLN A 80 12.84 -6.79 -9.06
C GLN A 80 13.84 -6.20 -10.07
N LEU A 81 13.73 -4.90 -10.38
CA LEU A 81 14.61 -4.22 -11.32
C LEU A 81 15.96 -3.80 -10.70
N VAL A 82 15.97 -3.37 -9.43
CA VAL A 82 17.19 -2.87 -8.78
C VAL A 82 18.02 -3.98 -8.12
N GLY A 83 17.40 -5.11 -7.80
CA GLY A 83 18.03 -6.24 -7.13
C GLY A 83 17.11 -6.78 -6.05
N TRP A 84 16.76 -8.07 -6.14
CA TRP A 84 15.86 -8.70 -5.18
C TRP A 84 16.53 -8.83 -3.81
N ASP A 85 15.86 -8.31 -2.78
CA ASP A 85 16.22 -8.49 -1.38
C ASP A 85 14.98 -8.97 -0.60
N ASN A 86 15.07 -10.13 0.03
CA ASN A 86 13.93 -10.73 0.74
C ASN A 86 13.44 -9.85 1.89
N SER A 87 14.35 -9.17 2.62
CA SER A 87 13.95 -8.34 3.76
C SER A 87 13.18 -7.09 3.30
N VAL A 88 13.58 -6.51 2.17
CA VAL A 88 12.88 -5.37 1.56
C VAL A 88 11.52 -5.82 0.98
N ALA A 89 11.46 -6.98 0.34
CA ALA A 89 10.20 -7.56 -0.14
C ALA A 89 9.22 -7.80 1.01
N ASP A 90 9.68 -8.41 2.10
CA ASP A 90 8.88 -8.66 3.30
C ASP A 90 8.40 -7.36 3.94
N ALA A 91 9.24 -6.33 3.99
CA ALA A 91 8.85 -5.01 4.49
C ALA A 91 7.75 -4.36 3.63
N ILE A 92 7.86 -4.43 2.29
CA ILE A 92 6.84 -3.90 1.36
C ILE A 92 5.50 -4.63 1.55
N THR A 93 5.53 -5.97 1.58
CA THR A 93 4.30 -6.78 1.70
C THR A 93 3.64 -6.60 3.07
N THR A 94 4.44 -6.59 4.14
CA THR A 94 3.96 -6.32 5.51
C THR A 94 3.32 -4.95 5.61
N CYS A 95 3.96 -3.91 5.06
CA CYS A 95 3.41 -2.57 5.00
C CYS A 95 2.02 -2.55 4.32
N GLY A 96 1.89 -3.20 3.16
CA GLY A 96 0.62 -3.29 2.44
C GLY A 96 -0.46 -4.01 3.25
N ALA A 97 -0.09 -5.10 3.96
CA ALA A 97 -1.01 -5.82 4.83
C ALA A 97 -1.46 -5.00 6.04
N THR A 98 -0.54 -4.31 6.72
CA THR A 98 -0.85 -3.44 7.86
C THR A 98 -1.76 -2.30 7.46
N ARG A 99 -1.47 -1.63 6.34
CA ARG A 99 -2.30 -0.54 5.81
C ARG A 99 -3.71 -1.01 5.47
N LYS A 100 -3.84 -2.17 4.79
CA LYS A 100 -5.15 -2.79 4.51
C LYS A 100 -5.90 -3.11 5.79
N SER A 101 -5.23 -3.67 6.80
CA SER A 101 -5.83 -3.95 8.11
C SER A 101 -6.34 -2.68 8.79
N LYS A 102 -5.55 -1.60 8.77
CA LYS A 102 -5.94 -0.32 9.38
C LYS A 102 -7.14 0.31 8.69
N LEU A 103 -7.18 0.25 7.36
CA LEU A 103 -8.32 0.69 6.57
C LEU A 103 -9.60 -0.06 6.95
N LYS A 104 -9.52 -1.38 7.09
CA LYS A 104 -10.66 -2.23 7.51
C LYS A 104 -11.13 -1.90 8.93
N GLU A 105 -10.21 -1.66 9.86
CA GLU A 105 -10.52 -1.22 11.22
C GLU A 105 -11.32 0.09 11.22
N ILE A 106 -10.86 1.09 10.47
CA ILE A 106 -11.56 2.39 10.32
C ILE A 106 -12.94 2.18 9.69
N GLY A 107 -13.01 1.42 8.60
CA GLY A 107 -14.27 1.09 7.94
C GLY A 107 -15.27 0.41 8.88
N SER A 108 -14.81 -0.56 9.69
CA SER A 108 -15.63 -1.26 10.68
C SER A 108 -16.19 -0.31 11.74
N ASN A 109 -15.37 0.60 12.25
CA ASN A 109 -15.80 1.57 13.25
C ASN A 109 -16.89 2.52 12.71
N VAL A 110 -16.71 2.99 11.48
CA VAL A 110 -17.71 3.83 10.79
C VAL A 110 -19.00 3.05 10.53
N PHE A 111 -18.88 1.82 10.05
CA PHE A 111 -20.01 0.94 9.78
C PHE A 111 -20.85 0.66 11.03
N GLU A 112 -20.24 0.25 12.14
CA GLU A 112 -20.98 -0.07 13.36
C GLU A 112 -21.68 1.17 13.94
N THR A 113 -21.06 2.35 13.80
CA THR A 113 -21.70 3.63 14.16
C THR A 113 -22.93 3.90 13.31
N MET A 114 -22.83 3.77 11.99
CA MET A 114 -23.98 3.98 11.09
C MET A 114 -25.09 2.95 11.35
N LYS A 115 -24.72 1.68 11.46
CA LYS A 115 -25.64 0.57 11.73
C LYS A 115 -26.42 0.74 13.03
N ALA A 116 -25.76 1.21 14.10
CA ALA A 116 -26.42 1.49 15.37
C ALA A 116 -27.50 2.58 15.27
N ASN A 117 -27.30 3.55 14.38
CA ASN A 117 -28.21 4.67 14.16
C ASN A 117 -29.33 4.36 13.15
N THR A 118 -29.15 3.38 12.26
CA THR A 118 -30.18 2.94 11.31
C THR A 118 -31.25 2.09 11.99
N LYS A 119 -32.48 2.62 12.06
CA LYS A 119 -33.65 1.95 12.67
C LYS A 119 -34.46 1.14 11.67
N ASP A 120 -34.55 1.62 10.42
CA ASP A 120 -35.29 0.92 9.39
C ASP A 120 -34.61 -0.40 9.03
N THR A 121 -35.40 -1.47 8.90
CA THR A 121 -34.86 -2.82 8.73
C THR A 121 -34.33 -3.05 7.33
N GLU A 122 -35.00 -2.48 6.32
CA GLU A 122 -34.58 -2.62 4.92
C GLU A 122 -33.30 -1.80 4.67
N GLU A 123 -33.27 -0.56 5.14
CA GLU A 123 -32.09 0.30 5.10
C GLU A 123 -30.91 -0.35 5.84
N ARG A 124 -31.15 -0.92 7.04
CA ARG A 124 -30.10 -1.60 7.80
C ARG A 124 -29.55 -2.80 7.03
N ARG A 125 -30.40 -3.58 6.35
CA ARG A 125 -29.94 -4.69 5.49
C ARG A 125 -29.07 -4.16 4.34
N ALA A 126 -29.52 -3.14 3.63
CA ALA A 126 -28.78 -2.55 2.52
C ALA A 126 -27.43 -1.95 2.95
N LEU A 127 -27.40 -1.31 4.14
CA LEU A 127 -26.18 -0.82 4.77
C LEU A 127 -25.17 -1.95 5.04
N VAL A 128 -25.64 -3.08 5.58
CA VAL A 128 -24.81 -4.26 5.84
C VAL A 128 -24.27 -4.81 4.52
N GLU A 129 -25.11 -4.97 3.49
CA GLU A 129 -24.67 -5.47 2.19
C GLU A 129 -23.66 -4.54 1.51
N ALA A 130 -23.85 -3.22 1.58
CA ALA A 130 -22.91 -2.22 1.07
C ALA A 130 -21.55 -2.30 1.79
N TYR A 131 -21.54 -2.45 3.11
CA TYR A 131 -20.30 -2.60 3.87
C TYR A 131 -19.61 -3.95 3.61
N SER A 132 -20.35 -5.07 3.60
CA SER A 132 -19.78 -6.40 3.37
C SER A 132 -19.17 -6.54 1.97
N SER A 133 -19.83 -5.99 0.94
CA SER A 133 -19.27 -5.97 -0.43
C SER A 133 -18.04 -5.07 -0.54
N TRP A 134 -18.01 -3.93 0.18
CA TRP A 134 -16.81 -3.09 0.32
C TRP A 134 -15.65 -3.86 0.96
N GLU A 135 -15.90 -4.56 2.07
CA GLU A 135 -14.88 -5.32 2.77
C GLU A 135 -14.32 -6.46 1.89
N ALA A 136 -15.18 -7.14 1.15
CA ALA A 136 -14.79 -8.14 0.17
C ALA A 136 -13.90 -7.55 -0.93
N TYR A 137 -14.27 -6.40 -1.49
CA TYR A 137 -13.47 -5.70 -2.50
C TYR A 137 -12.11 -5.23 -1.97
N VAL A 138 -12.05 -4.62 -0.79
CA VAL A 138 -10.79 -4.18 -0.15
C VAL A 138 -9.89 -5.38 0.17
N THR A 139 -10.47 -6.52 0.52
CA THR A 139 -9.73 -7.76 0.75
C THR A 139 -9.13 -8.28 -0.56
N SER A 140 -9.96 -8.36 -1.61
CA SER A 140 -9.58 -8.89 -2.93
C SER A 140 -10.15 -8.03 -4.08
N GLN A 141 -9.28 -7.23 -4.70
CA GLN A 141 -9.65 -6.26 -5.75
C GLN A 141 -9.85 -6.89 -7.13
N THR A 142 -10.76 -7.85 -7.22
CA THR A 142 -11.16 -8.46 -8.50
C THR A 142 -12.24 -7.61 -9.19
N PRO A 143 -12.37 -7.71 -10.53
CA PRO A 143 -13.45 -7.03 -11.26
C PRO A 143 -14.85 -7.41 -10.77
N LEU A 144 -15.06 -8.68 -10.39
CA LEU A 144 -16.34 -9.16 -9.86
C LEU A 144 -16.66 -8.54 -8.49
N ALA A 145 -15.67 -8.49 -7.58
CA ALA A 145 -15.85 -7.85 -6.28
C ALA A 145 -16.10 -6.34 -6.43
N LYS A 146 -15.45 -5.68 -7.40
CA LYS A 146 -15.69 -4.26 -7.72
C LYS A 146 -17.12 -4.02 -8.19
N GLN A 147 -17.62 -4.87 -9.10
CA GLN A 147 -18.97 -4.77 -9.63
C GLN A 147 -20.03 -4.97 -8.54
N ASP A 148 -19.84 -5.98 -7.67
CA ASP A 148 -20.73 -6.23 -6.55
C ASP A 148 -20.75 -5.04 -5.57
N PHE A 149 -19.57 -4.55 -5.18
CA PHE A 149 -19.41 -3.35 -4.36
C PHE A 149 -20.13 -2.14 -4.95
N ASP A 150 -19.88 -1.80 -6.22
CA ASP A 150 -20.49 -0.66 -6.89
C ASP A 150 -22.03 -0.76 -6.92
N SER A 151 -22.55 -1.97 -7.17
CA SER A 151 -23.98 -2.24 -7.19
C SER A 151 -24.61 -2.03 -5.81
N LYS A 152 -24.03 -2.62 -4.75
CA LYS A 152 -24.57 -2.58 -3.39
C LYS A 152 -24.47 -1.19 -2.77
N VAL A 153 -23.36 -0.50 -2.96
CA VAL A 153 -23.21 0.89 -2.49
C VAL A 153 -24.15 1.83 -3.22
N SER A 154 -24.32 1.67 -4.53
CA SER A 154 -25.26 2.48 -5.30
C SER A 154 -26.71 2.24 -4.86
N TYR A 155 -27.09 0.98 -4.62
CA TYR A 155 -28.42 0.65 -4.09
C TYR A 155 -28.65 1.33 -2.73
N TYR A 156 -27.76 1.12 -1.75
CA TYR A 156 -27.88 1.73 -0.42
C TYR A 156 -27.95 3.26 -0.47
N LYS A 157 -27.16 3.90 -1.33
CA LYS A 157 -27.14 5.36 -1.51
C LYS A 157 -28.48 5.93 -1.98
N ASN A 158 -29.23 5.18 -2.79
CA ASN A 158 -30.41 5.67 -3.52
C ASN A 158 -31.75 5.14 -2.97
N MET A 159 -31.73 4.29 -1.94
CA MET A 159 -32.92 4.05 -1.10
C MET A 159 -33.33 5.33 -0.38
#